data_AF-A0A6C0EW62-F1
#
_entry.id   AF-A0A6C0EW62-F1
#
_cell.length_a   1.000
_cell.length_b   1.000
_cell.length_c   1.000
_cell.angle_alpha   90.00
_cell.angle_beta   90.00
_cell.angle_gamma   90.00
#
_symmetry.space_group_name_H-M   'P 1'
#
loop_
_entity.id
_entity.type
_entity.pdbx_description
1 polymer ?
#
loop_
_entity_poly.entity_id
_entity_poly.type
_entity_poly.pdbx_seq_one_letter_code
_entity_poly.pdbx_strand_id
1 'polypeptide(L)'
;MEQVKEEECVELKNIKYKTMLLSGVPTSEKRLSVNDLTNLDKFLEDDKVNNQNEPWCKLDKTMKTKKLLVYADNYTKTKNLTQEEANILIAFLKDCLDRKKLQRVKDVEYDKVTGDIKEIPALFYTKSNKHFTLKNMDKRVSTLKSLPPKKVKTIKNTNKIGIDQKIDSDSDNDNA
;
A
#
# COMPACT_ATOMS: atom_id res chain seq x y z
N MET A 1 6.40 -28.57 87.59
CA MET A 1 5.52 -28.49 86.41
C MET A 1 6.41 -28.16 85.22
N GLU A 2 6.80 -29.19 84.48
CA GLU A 2 7.74 -29.06 83.37
C GLU A 2 6.92 -28.95 82.07
N GLN A 3 7.14 -27.85 81.34
CA GLN A 3 6.44 -27.56 80.09
C GLN A 3 6.94 -28.51 79.00
N VAL A 4 6.07 -29.42 78.57
CA VAL A 4 6.30 -30.24 77.38
C VAL A 4 6.25 -29.31 76.16
N LYS A 5 7.42 -28.94 75.63
CA LYS A 5 7.54 -28.30 74.32
C LYS A 5 7.18 -29.36 73.28
N GLU A 6 6.02 -29.22 72.65
CA GLU A 6 5.69 -29.93 71.43
C GLU A 6 6.67 -29.47 70.33
N GLU A 7 7.76 -30.22 70.17
CA GLU A 7 8.70 -30.03 69.06
C GLU A 7 8.00 -30.49 67.77
N GLU A 8 7.27 -29.56 67.16
CA GLU A 8 6.62 -29.75 65.87
C GLU A 8 7.67 -30.23 64.85
N CYS A 9 7.46 -31.45 64.31
CA CYS A 9 8.42 -32.14 63.46
C CYS A 9 8.88 -31.23 62.31
N VAL A 10 10.17 -31.24 62.00
CA VAL A 10 10.76 -30.42 60.92
C VAL A 10 10.04 -30.67 59.58
N GLU A 11 9.60 -31.90 59.36
CA GLU A 11 8.82 -32.29 58.19
C GLU A 11 7.44 -31.60 58.15
N LEU A 12 6.76 -31.45 59.30
CA LEU A 12 5.51 -30.70 59.39
C LEU A 12 5.70 -29.22 59.07
N LYS A 13 6.80 -28.61 59.55
CA LYS A 13 7.15 -27.22 59.21
C LYS A 13 7.41 -27.07 57.70
N ASN A 14 8.11 -28.03 57.10
CA ASN A 14 8.40 -28.02 55.67
C ASN A 14 7.13 -28.21 54.82
N ILE A 15 6.23 -29.11 55.23
CA ILE A 15 4.94 -29.31 54.56
C ILE A 15 4.06 -28.06 54.69
N LYS A 16 3.96 -27.48 55.89
CA LYS A 16 3.21 -26.24 56.13
C LYS A 16 3.73 -25.07 55.30
N TYR A 17 5.06 -24.93 55.21
CA TYR A 17 5.71 -23.92 54.38
C TYR A 17 5.43 -24.14 52.89
N LYS A 18 5.55 -25.38 52.41
CA LYS A 18 5.24 -25.75 51.02
C LYS A 18 3.77 -25.48 50.69
N THR A 19 2.85 -25.86 51.58
CA THR A 19 1.41 -25.58 51.42
C THR A 19 1.15 -24.07 51.40
N MET A 20 1.77 -23.30 52.30
CA MET A 20 1.65 -21.83 52.32
C MET A 20 2.18 -21.19 51.03
N LEU A 21 3.26 -21.69 50.45
CA LEU A 21 3.76 -21.20 49.15
C LEU A 21 2.80 -21.53 47.99
N LEU A 22 2.15 -22.71 48.02
CA LEU A 22 1.23 -23.14 46.97
C LEU A 22 -0.17 -22.51 47.09
N SER A 23 -0.63 -22.21 48.31
CA SER A 23 -2.00 -21.75 48.58
C SER A 23 -2.11 -20.35 49.20
N GLY A 24 -0.98 -19.72 49.54
CA GLY A 24 -0.92 -18.48 50.33
C GLY A 24 -0.88 -17.18 49.55
N VAL A 25 -1.03 -17.21 48.22
CA VAL A 25 -1.52 -16.03 47.53
C VAL A 25 -3.00 -16.28 47.32
N PRO A 26 -3.91 -15.69 48.12
CA PRO A 26 -5.22 -15.39 47.58
C PRO A 26 -4.89 -14.54 46.36
N THR A 27 -5.05 -15.12 45.16
CA THR A 27 -5.32 -14.32 43.99
C THR A 27 -6.58 -13.58 44.38
N SER A 28 -6.42 -12.41 45.02
CA SER A 28 -7.47 -11.41 45.02
C SER A 28 -7.76 -11.30 43.55
N GLU A 29 -8.89 -11.86 43.12
CA GLU A 29 -9.49 -11.47 41.87
C GLU A 29 -9.43 -9.95 41.95
N LYS A 30 -8.48 -9.36 41.22
CA LYS A 30 -8.42 -7.92 41.09
C LYS A 30 -9.73 -7.67 40.39
N ARG A 31 -10.79 -7.38 41.16
CA ARG A 31 -12.09 -6.98 40.63
C ARG A 31 -11.71 -5.85 39.71
N LEU A 32 -11.74 -6.14 38.41
CA LEU A 32 -11.38 -5.18 37.39
C LEU A 32 -12.19 -3.95 37.76
N SER A 33 -11.49 -2.88 38.12
CA SER A 33 -12.17 -1.67 38.53
C SER A 33 -13.07 -1.26 37.36
N VAL A 34 -14.26 -0.71 37.64
CA VAL A 34 -15.09 -0.13 36.57
C VAL A 34 -14.27 0.90 35.75
N ASN A 35 -13.27 1.52 36.38
CA ASN A 35 -12.31 2.41 35.72
C ASN A 35 -11.34 1.67 34.79
N ASP A 36 -10.96 0.43 35.10
CA ASP A 36 -10.11 -0.39 34.23
C ASP A 36 -10.89 -0.86 32.99
N LEU A 37 -12.18 -1.21 33.14
CA LEU A 37 -13.05 -1.58 32.02
C LEU A 37 -13.33 -0.40 31.09
N THR A 38 -13.63 0.77 31.64
CA THR A 38 -13.85 1.99 30.84
C THR A 38 -12.59 2.48 30.15
N ASN A 39 -11.41 2.30 30.75
CA ASN A 39 -10.13 2.61 30.11
C ASN A 39 -9.84 1.63 28.96
N LEU A 40 -10.17 0.35 29.13
CA LEU A 40 -10.07 -0.65 28.08
C LEU A 40 -11.03 -0.34 26.92
N ASP A 41 -12.28 -0.01 27.21
CA ASP A 41 -13.25 0.38 26.19
C ASP A 41 -12.76 1.62 25.44
N LYS A 42 -12.25 2.63 26.15
CA LYS A 42 -11.67 3.82 25.52
C LYS A 42 -10.45 3.49 24.65
N PHE A 43 -9.56 2.61 25.10
CA PHE A 43 -8.42 2.15 24.31
C PHE A 43 -8.86 1.43 23.03
N LEU A 44 -9.87 0.56 23.12
CA LEU A 44 -10.44 -0.12 21.96
C LEU A 44 -11.14 0.85 21.00
N GLU A 45 -11.84 1.86 21.52
CA GLU A 45 -12.43 2.93 20.72
C GLU A 45 -11.36 3.79 20.02
N ASP A 46 -10.32 4.17 20.75
CA ASP A 46 -9.19 4.94 20.22
C ASP A 46 -8.47 4.14 19.12
N ASP A 47 -8.23 2.84 19.31
CA ASP A 47 -7.63 1.95 18.30
C ASP A 47 -8.55 1.77 17.07
N LYS A 48 -9.86 1.61 17.29
CA LYS A 48 -10.84 1.53 16.21
C LYS A 48 -10.85 2.81 15.38
N VAL A 49 -10.81 3.98 16.02
CA VAL A 49 -10.72 5.28 15.36
C VAL A 49 -9.38 5.39 14.63
N ASN A 50 -8.26 5.04 15.26
CA ASN A 50 -6.95 5.10 14.63
C ASN A 50 -6.85 4.20 13.38
N ASN A 51 -7.47 3.03 13.41
CA ASN A 51 -7.54 2.10 12.28
C ASN A 51 -8.41 2.64 11.13
N GLN A 52 -9.42 3.48 11.43
CA GLN A 52 -10.19 4.16 10.38
C GLN A 52 -9.45 5.36 9.78
N ASN A 53 -8.60 6.01 10.56
CA ASN A 53 -7.84 7.20 10.17
C ASN A 53 -6.48 6.87 9.53
N GLU A 54 -6.27 5.61 9.12
CA GLU A 54 -5.02 5.18 8.54
C GLU A 54 -4.67 5.96 7.26
N PRO A 55 -3.40 6.38 7.10
CA PRO A 55 -2.97 7.03 5.88
C PRO A 55 -3.05 6.06 4.69
N TRP A 56 -3.37 6.58 3.50
CA TRP A 56 -3.51 5.82 2.25
C TRP A 56 -2.40 4.78 2.02
N CYS A 57 -1.14 5.08 2.37
CA CYS A 57 -0.05 4.13 2.20
C CYS A 57 -0.21 2.84 3.02
N LYS A 58 -0.80 2.91 4.22
CA LYS A 58 -0.98 1.77 5.14
C LYS A 58 -2.19 0.91 4.83
N LEU A 59 -3.18 1.43 4.10
CA LEU A 59 -4.38 0.68 3.73
C LEU A 59 -4.05 -0.57 2.90
N ASP A 60 -4.74 -1.66 3.19
CA ASP A 60 -4.65 -2.90 2.41
C ASP A 60 -5.13 -2.73 0.98
N LYS A 61 -4.62 -3.59 0.07
CA LYS A 61 -5.06 -3.64 -1.33
C LYS A 61 -6.58 -3.76 -1.46
N THR A 62 -7.21 -4.57 -0.62
CA THR A 62 -8.66 -4.78 -0.62
C THR A 62 -9.41 -3.50 -0.25
N MET A 63 -8.94 -2.77 0.78
CA MET A 63 -9.54 -1.51 1.22
C MET A 63 -9.35 -0.42 0.17
N LYS A 64 -8.15 -0.31 -0.40
CA LYS A 64 -7.84 0.60 -1.52
C LYS A 64 -8.75 0.33 -2.72
N THR A 65 -8.98 -0.94 -3.05
CA THR A 65 -9.87 -1.34 -4.16
C THR A 65 -11.31 -0.89 -3.90
N LYS A 66 -11.85 -1.14 -2.70
CA LYS A 66 -13.21 -0.71 -2.34
C LYS A 66 -13.37 0.81 -2.44
N LYS A 67 -12.39 1.57 -1.93
CA LYS A 67 -12.41 3.04 -1.99
C LYS A 67 -12.26 3.57 -3.43
N LEU A 68 -11.47 2.92 -4.27
CA LEU A 68 -11.36 3.24 -5.70
C LEU A 68 -12.65 2.99 -6.48
N LEU A 69 -13.43 1.96 -6.12
CA LEU A 69 -14.74 1.71 -6.72
C LEU A 69 -15.71 2.85 -6.40
N VAL A 70 -15.81 3.25 -5.12
CA VAL A 70 -16.63 4.39 -4.70
C VAL A 70 -16.21 5.67 -5.40
N TYR A 71 -14.90 5.89 -5.53
CA TYR A 71 -14.36 7.02 -6.29
C TYR A 71 -14.77 7.00 -7.76
N ALA A 72 -14.69 5.84 -8.43
CA ALA A 72 -15.07 5.70 -9.84
C ALA A 72 -16.56 6.04 -10.07
N ASP A 73 -17.44 5.61 -9.15
CA ASP A 73 -18.87 5.93 -9.20
C ASP A 73 -19.11 7.43 -9.02
N ASN A 74 -18.44 8.05 -8.05
CA ASN A 74 -18.55 9.49 -7.79
C ASN A 74 -17.98 10.31 -8.97
N TYR A 75 -16.88 9.86 -9.55
CA TYR A 75 -16.26 10.49 -10.72
C TYR A 75 -17.18 10.42 -11.94
N THR A 76 -17.80 9.25 -12.18
CA THR A 76 -18.78 9.05 -13.27
C THR A 76 -20.00 9.96 -13.10
N LYS A 77 -20.54 10.08 -11.87
CA LYS A 77 -21.66 10.98 -11.57
C LYS A 77 -21.28 12.45 -11.78
N THR A 78 -20.11 12.86 -11.31
CA THR A 78 -19.65 14.25 -11.40
C THR A 78 -19.37 14.67 -12.85
N LYS A 79 -18.87 13.74 -13.67
CA LYS A 79 -18.52 14.00 -15.08
C LYS A 79 -19.62 13.57 -16.07
N ASN A 80 -20.73 13.01 -15.61
CA ASN A 80 -21.81 12.42 -16.42
C ASN A 80 -21.28 11.50 -17.54
N LEU A 81 -20.36 10.60 -17.18
CA LEU A 81 -19.77 9.63 -18.12
C LEU A 81 -20.73 8.45 -18.38
N THR A 82 -20.57 7.80 -19.53
CA THR A 82 -21.38 6.62 -19.88
C THR A 82 -20.98 5.41 -19.03
N GLN A 83 -21.91 4.48 -18.81
CA GLN A 83 -21.66 3.23 -18.06
C GLN A 83 -20.45 2.43 -18.56
N GLU A 84 -20.20 2.45 -19.88
CA GLU A 84 -19.03 1.84 -20.50
C GLU A 84 -17.71 2.45 -19.99
N GLU A 85 -17.67 3.77 -19.88
CA GLU A 85 -16.49 4.52 -19.44
C GLU A 85 -16.25 4.32 -17.95
N ALA A 86 -17.31 4.17 -17.16
CA ALA A 86 -17.22 3.79 -15.75
C ALA A 86 -16.55 2.42 -15.59
N ASN A 87 -16.93 1.43 -16.40
CA ASN A 87 -16.32 0.10 -16.38
C ASN A 87 -14.84 0.13 -16.79
N ILE A 88 -14.50 0.92 -17.82
CA ILE A 88 -13.11 1.12 -18.25
C ILE A 88 -12.31 1.80 -17.13
N LEU A 89 -12.87 2.80 -16.45
CA LEU A 89 -12.24 3.47 -15.32
C LEU A 89 -11.99 2.50 -14.18
N ILE A 90 -12.98 1.69 -13.80
CA ILE A 90 -12.84 0.70 -12.72
C ILE A 90 -11.74 -0.31 -13.06
N ALA A 91 -11.73 -0.85 -14.29
CA ALA A 91 -10.70 -1.78 -14.74
C ALA A 91 -9.31 -1.12 -14.73
N PHE A 92 -9.21 0.13 -15.20
CA PHE A 92 -7.97 0.89 -15.19
C PHE A 92 -7.44 1.15 -13.78
N LEU A 93 -8.31 1.54 -12.84
CA LEU A 93 -7.91 1.79 -11.45
C LEU A 93 -7.44 0.50 -10.76
N LYS A 94 -8.08 -0.64 -11.05
CA LYS A 94 -7.63 -1.95 -10.58
C LYS A 94 -6.24 -2.31 -11.13
N ASP A 95 -6.03 -2.18 -12.45
CA ASP A 95 -4.72 -2.40 -13.07
C ASP A 95 -3.63 -1.45 -12.52
N CYS A 96 -3.98 -0.20 -12.24
CA CYS A 96 -3.07 0.76 -11.61
C CYS A 96 -2.69 0.36 -10.18
N LEU A 97 -3.62 -0.23 -9.42
CA LEU A 97 -3.36 -0.74 -8.09
C LEU A 97 -2.45 -1.98 -8.14
N ASP A 98 -2.70 -2.88 -9.10
CA ASP A 98 -1.90 -4.08 -9.33
C ASP A 98 -0.46 -3.75 -9.74
N ARG A 99 -0.29 -2.74 -10.61
CA ARG A 99 1.02 -2.22 -11.04
C ARG A 99 1.70 -1.32 -10.01
N LYS A 100 1.16 -1.21 -8.79
CA LYS A 100 1.69 -0.39 -7.69
C LYS A 100 1.83 1.12 -8.01
N LYS A 101 1.06 1.64 -8.97
CA LYS A 101 1.13 3.05 -9.40
C LYS A 101 0.43 4.04 -8.46
N LEU A 102 -0.46 3.54 -7.60
CA LEU A 102 -1.25 4.35 -6.65
C LEU A 102 -0.90 4.04 -5.20
N GLN A 103 0.35 3.64 -4.91
CA GLN A 103 0.73 3.26 -3.54
C GLN A 103 1.09 4.44 -2.65
N ARG A 104 1.62 5.54 -3.23
CA ARG A 104 2.12 6.66 -2.44
C ARG A 104 1.01 7.65 -2.14
N VAL A 105 1.16 8.36 -1.02
CA VAL A 105 0.26 9.45 -0.62
C VAL A 105 0.24 10.59 -1.63
N LYS A 106 1.32 10.79 -2.41
CA LYS A 106 1.36 11.81 -3.47
C LYS A 106 0.53 11.46 -4.70
N ASP A 107 0.24 10.18 -4.92
CA ASP A 107 -0.46 9.71 -6.11
C ASP A 107 -1.99 9.77 -5.94
N VAL A 108 -2.49 9.87 -4.69
CA VAL A 108 -3.92 9.84 -4.34
C VAL A 108 -4.22 10.88 -3.26
N GLU A 109 -5.19 11.76 -3.51
CA GLU A 109 -5.68 12.70 -2.51
C GLU A 109 -6.74 12.03 -1.64
N TYR A 110 -6.28 11.46 -0.53
CA TYR A 110 -7.10 10.72 0.43
C TYR A 110 -7.42 11.58 1.66
N ASP A 111 -8.70 11.65 2.02
CA ASP A 111 -9.14 12.29 3.25
C ASP A 111 -9.25 11.24 4.37
N LYS A 112 -8.44 11.41 5.41
CA LYS A 112 -8.40 10.49 6.57
C LYS A 112 -9.63 10.63 7.48
N VAL A 113 -10.34 11.76 7.40
CA VAL A 113 -11.49 12.04 8.27
C VAL A 113 -12.76 11.44 7.69
N THR A 114 -13.00 11.60 6.39
CA THR A 114 -14.13 10.97 5.70
C THR A 114 -13.81 9.53 5.27
N GLY A 115 -12.53 9.20 5.17
CA GLY A 115 -12.04 7.92 4.71
C GLY A 115 -12.20 7.73 3.19
N ASP A 116 -12.43 8.79 2.42
CA ASP A 116 -12.72 8.72 0.99
C ASP A 116 -11.65 9.40 0.13
N ILE A 117 -11.55 8.96 -1.13
CA ILE A 117 -10.64 9.53 -2.13
C ILE A 117 -11.32 10.76 -2.74
N LYS A 118 -10.72 11.94 -2.59
CA LYS A 118 -11.20 13.19 -3.19
C LYS A 118 -10.86 13.25 -4.68
N GLU A 119 -9.59 13.05 -5.00
CA GLU A 119 -9.10 13.13 -6.38
C GLU A 119 -7.84 12.26 -6.56
N ILE A 120 -7.58 11.83 -7.79
CA ILE A 120 -6.32 11.24 -8.21
C ILE A 120 -5.62 12.26 -9.13
N PRO A 121 -4.66 13.06 -8.62
CA PRO A 121 -4.08 14.18 -9.39
C PRO A 121 -3.42 13.78 -10.71
N ALA A 122 -2.90 12.54 -10.78
CA ALA A 122 -2.28 12.02 -11.99
C ALA A 122 -3.30 11.52 -13.02
N LEU A 123 -4.58 11.35 -12.66
CA LEU A 123 -5.61 10.80 -13.54
C LEU A 123 -5.98 11.80 -14.63
N PHE A 124 -5.81 11.39 -15.88
CA PHE A 124 -6.15 12.18 -17.05
C PHE A 124 -7.05 11.38 -17.99
N TYR A 125 -8.20 11.96 -18.33
CA TYR A 125 -9.15 11.37 -19.26
C TYR A 125 -9.01 12.00 -20.65
N THR A 126 -8.65 11.17 -21.63
CA THR A 126 -8.50 11.59 -23.02
C THR A 126 -9.82 11.39 -23.76
N LYS A 127 -10.61 12.47 -23.91
CA LYS A 127 -11.93 12.45 -24.55
C LYS A 127 -11.92 11.90 -25.99
N SER A 128 -10.82 12.13 -26.73
CA SER A 128 -10.70 11.71 -28.13
C SER A 128 -10.61 10.19 -28.32
N ASN A 129 -10.08 9.46 -27.34
CA ASN A 129 -9.90 8.01 -27.41
C ASN A 129 -10.68 7.26 -26.32
N LYS A 130 -11.46 7.98 -25.50
CA LYS A 130 -12.14 7.45 -24.31
C LYS A 130 -11.21 6.63 -23.41
N HIS A 131 -9.97 7.10 -23.25
CA HIS A 131 -8.91 6.37 -22.57
C HIS A 131 -8.44 7.11 -21.31
N PHE A 132 -8.31 6.36 -20.21
CA PHE A 132 -7.79 6.85 -18.93
C PHE A 132 -6.28 6.59 -18.84
N THR A 133 -5.54 7.61 -18.40
CA THR A 133 -4.08 7.54 -18.27
C THR A 133 -3.64 8.19 -16.96
N LEU A 134 -2.47 7.78 -16.46
CA LEU A 134 -1.81 8.45 -15.33
C LEU A 134 -0.60 9.24 -15.86
N LYS A 135 -0.62 10.57 -15.73
CA LYS A 135 0.54 11.42 -16.04
C LYS A 135 1.57 11.34 -14.92
N ASN A 136 2.85 11.30 -15.27
CA ASN A 136 3.91 11.37 -14.28
C ASN A 136 4.00 12.79 -13.71
N MET A 137 3.76 12.94 -12.41
CA MET A 137 3.82 14.23 -11.70
C MET A 137 5.23 14.61 -11.24
N ASP A 138 6.20 13.70 -11.38
CA ASP A 138 7.58 13.97 -10.99
C ASP A 138 8.26 14.95 -11.98
N LYS A 139 8.74 16.08 -11.46
CA LYS A 139 9.50 17.10 -12.22
C LYS A 139 10.94 16.64 -12.43
N ARG A 140 11.11 15.52 -13.11
CA ARG A 140 12.44 15.04 -13.51
C ARG A 140 12.94 15.91 -14.66
N VAL A 141 14.01 16.66 -14.40
CA VAL A 141 14.74 17.39 -15.44
C VAL A 141 15.20 16.35 -16.46
N SER A 142 14.75 16.49 -17.71
CA SER A 142 15.13 15.56 -18.78
C SER A 142 16.64 15.61 -18.95
N THR A 143 17.32 14.49 -18.67
CA THR A 143 18.77 14.35 -18.90
C THR A 143 19.13 14.50 -20.38
N LEU A 144 18.15 14.38 -21.29
CA LEU A 144 18.34 14.70 -22.71
C LEU A 144 18.77 16.17 -22.94
N LYS A 145 18.38 17.11 -22.07
CA LYS A 145 18.83 18.50 -22.14
C LYS A 145 20.28 18.69 -21.70
N SER A 146 20.79 17.80 -20.85
CA SER A 146 22.20 17.78 -20.42
C SER A 146 23.07 16.90 -21.31
N LEU A 147 22.49 16.18 -22.27
CA LEU A 147 23.26 15.42 -23.25
C LEU A 147 23.86 16.35 -24.31
N PRO A 148 25.09 16.10 -24.76
CA PRO A 148 25.66 16.83 -25.88
C PRO A 148 24.76 16.71 -27.12
N PRO A 149 24.56 17.78 -27.91
CA PRO A 149 23.80 17.69 -29.15
C PRO A 149 24.40 16.61 -30.05
N LYS A 150 23.55 15.67 -30.49
CA LYS A 150 23.97 14.66 -31.48
C LYS A 150 24.40 15.40 -32.74
N LYS A 151 25.69 15.36 -33.06
CA LYS A 151 26.23 15.91 -34.31
C LYS A 151 25.61 15.12 -35.46
N VAL A 152 24.56 15.67 -36.07
CA VAL A 152 24.00 15.13 -37.31
C VAL A 152 25.04 15.39 -38.38
N LYS A 153 25.78 14.34 -38.79
CA LYS A 153 26.60 14.42 -40.00
C LYS A 153 25.62 14.52 -41.16
N THR A 154 25.34 15.74 -41.63
CA THR A 154 24.58 15.93 -42.86
C THR A 154 25.39 15.30 -43.98
N ILE A 155 24.89 14.16 -44.49
CA ILE A 155 25.39 13.59 -45.75
C ILE A 155 25.05 14.63 -46.80
N LYS A 156 26.05 15.43 -47.19
CA LYS A 156 25.90 16.35 -48.34
C LYS A 156 25.70 15.46 -49.56
N ASN A 157 24.51 15.53 -50.16
CA ASN A 157 24.26 14.98 -51.49
C ASN A 157 25.26 15.60 -52.47
N THR A 158 26.34 14.90 -52.76
CA THR A 158 27.07 15.10 -54.01
C THR A 158 26.57 14.03 -54.97
N ASN A 159 25.65 14.44 -55.85
CA ASN A 159 25.34 13.70 -57.06
C ASN A 159 26.66 13.43 -57.80
N LYS A 160 27.13 12.18 -57.77
CA LYS A 160 28.00 11.64 -58.80
C LYS A 160 27.36 10.35 -59.29
N ILE A 161 26.76 10.49 -60.46
CA ILE A 161 26.41 9.39 -61.36
C ILE A 161 27.70 8.62 -61.64
N GLY A 162 27.65 7.31 -61.39
CA GLY A 162 28.70 6.35 -61.66
C GLY A 162 28.10 4.97 -61.54
N ILE A 163 27.49 4.53 -62.64
CA ILE A 163 27.03 3.15 -62.84
C ILE A 163 28.27 2.24 -62.74
N ASP A 164 28.19 1.20 -61.92
CA ASP A 164 28.65 -0.14 -62.32
C ASP A 164 27.97 -1.20 -61.47
N GLN A 165 27.34 -2.14 -62.16
CA GLN A 165 26.70 -3.33 -61.64
C GLN A 165 27.75 -4.29 -61.06
N LYS A 166 27.45 -4.91 -59.91
CA LYS A 166 27.55 -6.36 -59.76
C LYS A 166 26.48 -6.85 -58.79
N ILE A 167 25.56 -7.60 -59.38
CA ILE A 167 24.77 -8.64 -58.74
C ILE A 167 25.76 -9.74 -58.35
N ASP A 168 25.77 -10.15 -57.09
CA ASP A 168 26.07 -11.53 -56.71
C ASP A 168 25.13 -11.90 -55.55
N SER A 169 24.20 -12.78 -55.89
CA SER A 169 23.53 -13.69 -54.98
C SER A 169 24.57 -14.54 -54.26
N ASP A 170 24.41 -14.75 -52.96
CA ASP A 170 24.63 -16.07 -52.35
C ASP A 170 23.75 -16.19 -51.10
N SER A 171 22.75 -17.07 -51.26
CA SER A 171 22.21 -17.87 -50.17
C SER A 171 23.29 -18.86 -49.76
N ASP A 172 23.44 -19.06 -48.46
CA ASP A 172 23.68 -20.33 -47.75
C ASP A 172 24.47 -20.03 -46.47
N ASN A 173 24.44 -20.80 -45.40
CA ASN A 173 23.59 -21.81 -44.80
C ASN A 173 24.39 -22.28 -43.57
N ASP A 174 23.74 -22.89 -42.59
CA ASP A 174 24.33 -23.74 -41.53
C ASP A 174 25.23 -23.03 -40.49
N ASN A 175 25.37 -23.46 -39.24
CA ASN A 175 25.09 -24.71 -38.52
C ASN A 175 25.23 -24.33 -37.02
N ALA A 176 24.72 -25.01 -36.00
CA ALA A 176 24.22 -26.36 -35.81
C ALA A 176 23.35 -26.40 -34.54
#